data_AF-A0AAD7C654-F1
#
_entry.id   AF-A0AAD7C654-F1
#
_cell.length_a   1.000
_cell.length_b   1.000
_cell.length_c   1.000
_cell.angle_alpha   90.00
_cell.angle_beta   90.00
_cell.angle_gamma   90.00
#
_symmetry.space_group_name_H-M   'P 1'
#
loop_
_entity.id
_entity.type
_entity.pdbx_description
1 polymer ?
#
loop_
_entity_poly.entity_id
_entity_poly.type
_entity_poly.pdbx_seq_one_letter_code
_entity_poly.pdbx_strand_id
1 'polypeptide(L)'
;MAFILAPLKGPGVSGMSVTSGDGVTRRGHPIYATFVGDYPEQCLVTAVKTGECPTCEAPRDKLGEDSEETAFPLRDLEKILVALETLGRWTNHLRKSGLPYTNIFRSISPDILHQLYQGIVKHLISWLKAACGEAEIDARCRRLPPNHNIRLFLNGISDLNRVTGKEHDQISRFLLGIIVDIQLPDNISSTRLLTAVRGVLDFLHLAQYPMHTPRRSLTSAMPSLASTTTRVSSLIWVFAKISNLPKLHNCAHYVMYISLFGTTNNYNTEYTERLHIYLAKDAYRSTNFKDEFPQMTLWLERKEKIFHHEKYIQWRLDGSPAPPTLKPLPPGIIYERRLKMTKHPTHKAVRINTLVADYGAVLFRDALIRFIVQFNNPTFSRPQIEARSASVTLHFNRVPVYHRIKFITEDPYTAGGPEDSVVDSIHVQPRKPLSSGKELPGRFDTSLVNDGSDG
;
A
#
# COMPACT_ATOMS: atom_id res chain seq x y z
N MET A 1 -20.09 9.24 18.79
CA MET A 1 -18.83 9.97 19.08
C MET A 1 -18.86 10.78 20.36
N ALA A 2 -19.80 11.71 20.59
CA ALA A 2 -19.75 12.60 21.75
C ALA A 2 -19.65 11.90 23.11
N PHE A 3 -20.34 10.76 23.31
CA PHE A 3 -20.24 9.94 24.52
C PHE A 3 -18.87 9.27 24.65
N ILE A 4 -18.37 8.67 23.57
CA ILE A 4 -17.06 7.97 23.51
C ILE A 4 -15.91 8.95 23.78
N LEU A 5 -15.99 10.18 23.26
CA LEU A 5 -14.94 11.19 23.38
C LEU A 5 -15.10 12.08 24.63
N ALA A 6 -16.18 11.92 25.41
CA ALA A 6 -16.42 12.74 26.60
C ALA A 6 -15.26 12.72 27.61
N PRO A 7 -14.61 11.58 27.90
CA PRO A 7 -13.48 11.53 28.83
C PRO A 7 -12.26 12.35 28.38
N LEU A 8 -12.15 12.65 27.07
CA LEU A 8 -11.01 13.36 26.50
C LEU A 8 -11.18 14.89 26.53
N LYS A 9 -12.39 15.41 26.83
CA LYS A 9 -12.65 16.87 26.82
C LYS A 9 -11.83 17.62 27.86
N GLY A 10 -11.85 17.15 29.11
CA GLY A 10 -11.06 17.74 30.20
C GLY A 10 -9.57 17.71 29.89
N PRO A 11 -8.99 16.52 29.64
CA PRO A 11 -7.59 16.36 29.24
C PRO A 11 -7.20 17.18 28.01
N GLY A 12 -8.08 17.37 27.03
CA GLY A 12 -7.80 18.21 25.86
C GLY A 12 -7.45 19.66 26.26
N VAL A 13 -8.09 20.20 27.31
CA VAL A 13 -7.85 21.55 27.80
C VAL A 13 -6.71 21.57 28.82
N SER A 14 -6.78 20.75 29.87
CA SER A 14 -5.83 20.77 30.98
C SER A 14 -4.51 20.05 30.69
N GLY A 15 -4.50 19.20 29.65
CA GLY A 15 -3.44 18.23 29.39
C GLY A 15 -3.56 16.98 30.26
N MET A 16 -2.84 15.94 29.86
CA MET A 16 -2.62 14.71 30.61
C MET A 16 -1.17 14.23 30.43
N SER A 17 -0.68 13.42 31.36
CA SER A 17 0.63 12.79 31.22
C SER A 17 0.60 11.74 30.11
N VAL A 18 1.43 11.93 29.09
CA VAL A 18 1.62 10.98 27.97
C VAL A 18 3.08 10.60 27.91
N THR A 19 3.37 9.32 28.05
CA THR A 19 4.73 8.78 27.89
C THR A 19 4.95 8.41 26.42
N SER A 20 5.95 9.02 25.79
CA SER A 20 6.30 8.74 24.40
C SER A 20 7.17 7.47 24.28
N GLY A 21 7.42 7.01 23.06
CA GLY A 21 8.22 5.79 22.82
C GLY A 21 9.68 5.88 23.27
N ASP A 22 10.18 7.08 23.55
CA ASP A 22 11.49 7.33 24.18
C ASP A 22 11.48 7.19 25.71
N GLY A 23 10.33 6.86 26.31
CA GLY A 23 10.15 6.74 27.76
C GLY A 23 9.97 8.07 28.47
N VAL A 24 9.99 9.21 27.77
CA VAL A 24 9.83 10.54 28.37
C VAL A 24 8.35 10.88 28.50
N THR A 25 7.92 11.19 29.71
CA THR A 25 6.56 11.68 30.00
C THR A 25 6.47 13.18 29.74
N ARG A 26 5.49 13.57 28.92
CA ARG A 26 5.20 14.97 28.56
C ARG A 26 3.73 15.28 28.88
N ARG A 27 3.42 16.57 29.07
CA ARG A 27 2.01 17.00 29.12
C ARG A 27 1.45 17.01 27.71
N GLY A 28 0.67 15.99 27.36
CA GLY A 28 -0.02 15.85 26.08
C GLY A 28 -1.46 16.35 26.16
N HIS A 29 -1.96 16.93 25.07
CA HIS A 29 -3.34 17.39 24.96
C HIS A 29 -4.03 16.59 23.84
N PRO A 30 -5.00 15.71 24.14
CA PRO A 30 -5.75 15.01 23.11
C PRO A 30 -6.60 16.01 22.32
N ILE A 31 -6.40 16.01 21.00
CA ILE A 31 -7.14 16.85 20.06
C ILE A 31 -7.76 15.98 18.97
N TYR A 32 -8.79 16.52 18.32
CA TYR A 32 -9.29 15.95 17.08
C TYR A 32 -8.37 16.37 15.93
N ALA A 33 -7.33 15.58 15.68
CA ALA A 33 -6.28 15.92 14.71
C ALA A 33 -6.68 15.58 13.26
N THR A 34 -7.12 14.35 13.02
CA THR A 34 -7.32 13.80 11.68
C THR A 34 -8.65 13.06 11.58
N PHE A 35 -9.37 13.30 10.49
CA PHE A 35 -10.51 12.52 10.05
C PHE A 35 -10.13 11.74 8.79
N VAL A 36 -10.06 10.43 8.95
CA VAL A 36 -9.79 9.48 7.87
C VAL A 36 -11.11 8.96 7.35
N GLY A 37 -11.41 9.25 6.09
CA GLY A 37 -12.65 8.81 5.44
C GLY A 37 -12.59 9.06 3.93
N ASP A 38 -13.48 8.39 3.21
CA ASP A 38 -13.60 8.58 1.76
C ASP A 38 -14.22 9.95 1.43
N TYR A 39 -14.24 10.33 0.15
CA TYR A 39 -14.73 11.65 -0.25
C TYR A 39 -16.19 11.94 0.17
N PRO A 40 -17.16 11.03 -0.04
CA PRO A 40 -18.50 11.17 0.54
C PRO A 40 -18.52 11.40 2.06
N GLU A 41 -17.72 10.66 2.82
CA GLU A 41 -17.61 10.83 4.27
C GLU A 41 -17.00 12.19 4.64
N GLN A 42 -15.97 12.63 3.91
CA GLN A 42 -15.36 13.95 4.06
C GLN A 42 -16.41 15.05 3.81
N CYS A 43 -17.21 14.94 2.74
CA CYS A 43 -18.30 15.87 2.48
C CYS A 43 -19.32 15.89 3.62
N LEU A 44 -19.68 14.71 4.16
CA LEU A 44 -20.64 14.58 5.24
C LEU A 44 -20.16 15.25 6.54
N VAL A 45 -18.88 15.08 6.91
CA VAL A 45 -18.36 15.65 8.17
C VAL A 45 -18.07 17.15 8.06
N THR A 46 -17.67 17.62 6.89
CA THR A 46 -17.45 19.05 6.61
C THR A 46 -18.72 19.80 6.21
N ALA A 47 -19.84 19.09 6.06
CA ALA A 47 -21.12 19.63 5.60
C ALA A 47 -21.02 20.37 4.25
N VAL A 48 -20.10 19.96 3.38
CA VAL A 48 -19.99 20.48 2.00
C VAL A 48 -20.79 19.63 1.02
N LYS A 49 -21.16 20.21 -0.12
CA LYS A 49 -21.90 19.47 -1.15
C LYS A 49 -20.98 18.59 -1.97
N THR A 50 -21.51 17.47 -2.44
CA THR A 50 -20.80 16.61 -3.40
C THR A 50 -20.42 17.40 -4.65
N GLY A 51 -19.13 17.49 -4.90
CA GLY A 51 -18.53 18.22 -6.02
C GLY A 51 -17.75 19.45 -5.58
N GLU A 52 -17.72 19.78 -4.30
CA GLU A 52 -16.92 20.88 -3.74
C GLU A 52 -15.67 20.36 -3.03
N CYS A 53 -14.69 21.25 -2.80
CA CYS A 53 -13.56 20.93 -1.95
C CYS A 53 -13.98 20.97 -0.46
N PRO A 54 -13.67 19.92 0.34
CA PRO A 54 -13.91 19.94 1.78
C PRO A 54 -12.93 20.85 2.55
N THR A 55 -11.90 21.38 1.87
CA THR A 55 -10.75 22.03 2.52
C THR A 55 -10.67 23.52 2.20
N CYS A 56 -10.87 23.88 0.93
CA CYS A 56 -10.84 25.26 0.47
C CYS A 56 -12.20 25.68 -0.13
N GLU A 57 -12.32 26.97 -0.40
CA GLU A 57 -13.53 27.62 -0.92
C GLU A 57 -13.63 27.58 -2.45
N ALA A 58 -12.86 26.71 -3.11
CA ALA A 58 -12.89 26.55 -4.56
C ALA A 58 -14.31 26.25 -5.07
N PRO A 59 -14.83 27.07 -6.01
CA PRO A 59 -16.09 26.78 -6.68
C PRO A 59 -16.02 25.44 -7.43
N ARG A 60 -17.16 24.74 -7.47
CA ARG A 60 -17.28 23.41 -8.09
C ARG A 60 -16.83 23.39 -9.56
N ASP A 61 -17.05 24.47 -10.28
CA ASP A 61 -16.72 24.65 -11.69
C ASP A 61 -15.27 25.10 -11.94
N LYS A 62 -14.52 25.41 -10.86
CA LYS A 62 -13.16 25.94 -10.90
C LYS A 62 -12.14 25.07 -10.17
N LEU A 63 -12.49 23.84 -9.78
CA LEU A 63 -11.58 22.96 -9.05
C LEU A 63 -10.29 22.65 -9.83
N GLY A 64 -10.32 22.77 -11.16
CA GLY A 64 -9.19 22.49 -12.05
C GLY A 64 -8.34 23.71 -12.37
N GLU A 65 -8.74 24.88 -11.90
CA GLU A 65 -8.05 26.16 -12.15
C GLU A 65 -6.99 26.46 -11.09
N ASP A 66 -6.73 25.53 -10.17
CA ASP A 66 -5.84 25.74 -9.02
C ASP A 66 -4.37 25.81 -9.47
N SER A 67 -3.79 27.00 -9.36
CA SER A 67 -2.40 27.36 -9.63
C SER A 67 -1.86 28.18 -8.46
N GLU A 68 -0.54 28.37 -8.37
CA GLU A 68 0.05 29.21 -7.31
C GLU A 68 -0.50 30.65 -7.30
N GLU A 69 -1.05 31.13 -8.43
CA GLU A 69 -1.67 32.45 -8.58
C GLU A 69 -3.19 32.47 -8.29
N THR A 70 -3.84 31.30 -8.26
CA THR A 70 -5.30 31.14 -8.14
C THR A 70 -5.73 30.32 -6.91
N ALA A 71 -4.81 30.11 -5.96
CA ALA A 71 -5.05 29.32 -4.76
C ALA A 71 -6.28 29.84 -3.98
N PHE A 72 -7.30 28.99 -3.87
CA PHE A 72 -8.50 29.33 -3.12
C PHE A 72 -8.23 29.32 -1.60
N PRO A 73 -8.80 30.26 -0.84
CA PRO A 73 -8.61 30.30 0.61
C PRO A 73 -9.16 29.03 1.27
N LEU A 74 -8.50 28.62 2.35
CA LEU A 74 -9.00 27.55 3.20
C LEU A 74 -10.33 27.97 3.84
N ARG A 75 -11.23 27.00 4.03
CA ARG A 75 -12.53 27.26 4.67
C ARG A 75 -12.36 27.74 6.09
N ASP A 76 -13.01 28.85 6.40
CA ASP A 76 -12.95 29.48 7.71
C ASP A 76 -14.08 28.95 8.62
N LEU A 77 -13.71 28.12 9.60
CA LEU A 77 -14.66 27.50 10.52
C LEU A 77 -15.47 28.53 11.31
N GLU A 78 -14.83 29.59 11.80
CA GLU A 78 -15.50 30.58 12.65
C GLU A 78 -16.54 31.36 11.85
N LYS A 79 -16.20 31.81 10.64
CA LYS A 79 -17.16 32.47 9.74
C LYS A 79 -18.35 31.55 9.42
N ILE A 80 -18.09 30.27 9.17
CA ILE A 80 -19.14 29.29 8.87
C ILE A 80 -20.04 29.08 10.10
N LEU A 81 -19.47 28.97 11.31
CA LEU A 81 -20.26 28.82 12.53
C LEU A 81 -21.15 30.04 12.79
N VAL A 82 -20.62 31.26 12.65
CA VAL A 82 -21.40 32.50 12.80
C VAL A 82 -22.55 32.56 11.78
N ALA A 83 -22.29 32.21 10.52
CA ALA A 83 -23.32 32.18 9.48
C ALA A 83 -24.42 31.15 9.79
N LEU A 84 -24.06 29.97 10.30
CA LEU A 84 -25.01 28.92 10.66
C LEU A 84 -25.85 29.29 11.88
N GLU A 85 -25.24 29.91 12.89
CA GLU A 85 -25.94 30.44 14.07
C GLU A 85 -26.96 31.51 13.65
N THR A 86 -26.60 32.40 12.72
CA THR A 86 -27.51 33.42 12.15
C THR A 86 -28.72 32.80 11.45
N LEU A 87 -28.54 31.65 10.79
CA LEU A 87 -29.60 30.93 10.07
C LEU A 87 -30.44 30.00 10.97
N GLY A 88 -30.15 29.94 12.28
CA GLY A 88 -30.79 29.00 13.21
C GLY A 88 -30.51 27.53 12.89
N ARG A 89 -29.46 27.23 12.12
CA ARG A 89 -29.13 25.88 11.68
C ARG A 89 -28.09 25.26 12.62
N TRP A 90 -28.46 24.17 13.27
CA TRP A 90 -27.55 23.40 14.12
C TRP A 90 -26.74 22.39 13.31
N THR A 91 -25.42 22.53 13.29
CA THR A 91 -24.52 21.54 12.68
C THR A 91 -23.73 20.81 13.76
N ASN A 92 -24.38 19.85 14.43
CA ASN A 92 -23.70 18.92 15.34
C ASN A 92 -22.50 18.22 14.66
N HIS A 93 -22.48 18.14 13.32
CA HIS A 93 -21.41 17.55 12.51
C HIS A 93 -20.10 18.36 12.51
N LEU A 94 -20.15 19.70 12.56
CA LEU A 94 -18.95 20.54 12.51
C LEU A 94 -18.27 20.68 13.90
N ARG A 95 -19.03 20.52 14.99
CA ARG A 95 -18.54 20.52 16.38
C ARG A 95 -18.47 19.11 17.01
N LYS A 96 -18.54 18.04 16.18
CA LYS A 96 -18.88 16.64 16.54
C LYS A 96 -18.10 16.01 17.71
N SER A 97 -16.90 16.50 18.01
CA SER A 97 -16.04 15.95 19.06
C SER A 97 -16.26 16.61 20.43
N GLY A 98 -16.69 17.88 20.46
CA GLY A 98 -16.66 18.72 21.66
C GLY A 98 -15.27 18.81 22.32
N LEU A 99 -14.22 18.47 21.56
CA LEU A 99 -12.83 18.60 21.98
C LEU A 99 -12.32 20.01 21.67
N PRO A 100 -11.45 20.58 22.52
CA PRO A 100 -10.91 21.90 22.28
C PRO A 100 -10.07 21.93 21.01
N TYR A 101 -9.99 23.12 20.38
CA TYR A 101 -9.18 23.37 19.18
C TYR A 101 -9.53 22.50 17.96
N THR A 102 -10.74 21.96 17.89
CA THR A 102 -11.19 21.17 16.74
C THR A 102 -11.49 22.08 15.54
N ASN A 103 -10.79 21.87 14.42
CA ASN A 103 -11.16 22.44 13.13
C ASN A 103 -11.35 21.33 12.10
N ILE A 104 -12.61 21.01 11.78
CA ILE A 104 -12.94 19.88 10.91
C ILE A 104 -12.39 20.05 9.49
N PHE A 105 -12.38 21.26 8.94
CA PHE A 105 -11.86 21.53 7.59
C PHE A 105 -10.35 21.34 7.51
N ARG A 106 -9.63 21.57 8.62
CA ARG A 106 -8.20 21.27 8.73
C ARG A 106 -7.91 19.83 9.12
N SER A 107 -8.89 19.11 9.65
CA SER A 107 -8.74 17.73 10.12
C SER A 107 -8.89 16.71 9.00
N ILE A 108 -9.39 17.09 7.82
CA ILE A 108 -9.53 16.15 6.71
C ILE A 108 -8.14 15.67 6.28
N SER A 109 -7.93 14.35 6.31
CA SER A 109 -6.69 13.76 5.82
C SER A 109 -6.87 13.26 4.38
N PRO A 110 -5.85 13.40 3.52
CA PRO A 110 -5.88 12.81 2.20
C PRO A 110 -5.70 11.30 2.32
N ASP A 111 -6.14 10.55 1.30
CA ASP A 111 -6.14 9.08 1.37
C ASP A 111 -5.56 8.45 0.10
N ILE A 112 -4.50 7.66 0.22
CA ILE A 112 -3.83 7.07 -0.95
C ILE A 112 -4.78 6.09 -1.66
N LEU A 113 -5.48 5.25 -0.92
CA LEU A 113 -6.36 4.23 -1.47
C LEU A 113 -7.55 4.82 -2.23
N HIS A 114 -8.42 5.57 -1.56
CA HIS A 114 -9.68 6.07 -2.10
C HIS A 114 -9.48 7.30 -2.98
N GLN A 115 -8.48 8.15 -2.70
CA GLN A 115 -8.24 9.35 -3.49
C GLN A 115 -7.33 9.10 -4.69
N LEU A 116 -6.16 8.49 -4.48
CA LEU A 116 -5.19 8.31 -5.56
C LEU A 116 -5.45 7.03 -6.36
N TYR A 117 -5.44 5.85 -5.74
CA TYR A 117 -5.63 4.59 -6.47
C TYR A 117 -7.06 4.42 -7.02
N GLN A 118 -8.08 4.40 -6.15
CA GLN A 118 -9.48 4.23 -6.54
C GLN A 118 -10.13 5.51 -7.07
N GLY A 119 -9.45 6.65 -6.99
CA GLY A 119 -9.85 7.90 -7.62
C GLY A 119 -9.06 8.16 -8.89
N ILE A 120 -7.90 8.78 -8.74
CA ILE A 120 -7.12 9.31 -9.87
C ILE A 120 -6.62 8.20 -10.81
N VAL A 121 -5.98 7.14 -10.32
CA VAL A 121 -5.43 6.06 -11.15
C VAL A 121 -6.55 5.29 -11.85
N LYS A 122 -7.65 4.99 -11.14
CA LYS A 122 -8.85 4.38 -11.74
C LYS A 122 -9.35 5.20 -12.93
N HIS A 123 -9.48 6.52 -12.75
CA HIS A 123 -9.92 7.40 -13.82
C HIS A 123 -8.87 7.51 -14.95
N LEU A 124 -7.59 7.58 -14.60
CA LEU A 124 -6.47 7.58 -15.55
C LEU A 124 -6.51 6.38 -16.48
N ILE A 125 -6.72 5.18 -15.93
CA ILE A 125 -6.86 3.95 -16.73
C ILE A 125 -8.08 4.05 -17.65
N SER A 126 -9.23 4.52 -17.14
CA SER A 126 -10.44 4.71 -17.95
C SER A 126 -10.21 5.68 -19.12
N TRP A 127 -9.44 6.74 -18.91
CA TRP A 127 -9.14 7.70 -19.95
C TRP A 127 -8.14 7.17 -20.96
N LEU A 128 -7.13 6.42 -20.51
CA LEU A 128 -6.18 5.78 -21.40
C LEU A 128 -6.87 4.76 -22.32
N LYS A 129 -7.82 3.98 -21.78
CA LYS A 129 -8.68 3.09 -22.58
C LYS A 129 -9.44 3.85 -23.66
N ALA A 130 -10.04 4.99 -23.31
CA ALA A 130 -10.78 5.83 -24.25
C ALA A 130 -9.87 6.48 -25.31
N ALA A 131 -8.68 6.93 -24.92
CA ALA A 131 -7.74 7.64 -25.80
C ALA A 131 -6.97 6.72 -26.74
N CYS A 132 -6.57 5.55 -26.24
CA CYS A 132 -5.67 4.63 -26.93
C CYS A 132 -6.38 3.40 -27.52
N GLY A 133 -7.61 3.14 -27.11
CA GLY A 133 -8.35 1.93 -27.44
C GLY A 133 -8.05 0.76 -26.50
N GLU A 134 -9.10 0.09 -26.04
CA GLU A 134 -9.01 -1.06 -25.11
C GLU A 134 -8.19 -2.22 -25.69
N ALA A 135 -8.40 -2.54 -26.97
CA ALA A 135 -7.71 -3.64 -27.65
C ALA A 135 -6.19 -3.46 -27.67
N GLU A 136 -5.71 -2.23 -27.88
CA GLU A 136 -4.27 -1.93 -27.92
C GLU A 136 -3.67 -1.97 -26.51
N ILE A 137 -4.33 -1.35 -25.54
CA ILE A 137 -3.92 -1.41 -24.12
C ILE A 137 -3.80 -2.86 -23.65
N ASP A 138 -4.78 -3.72 -23.96
CA ASP A 138 -4.75 -5.13 -23.57
C ASP A 138 -3.71 -5.94 -24.35
N ALA A 139 -3.48 -5.63 -25.62
CA ALA A 139 -2.41 -6.26 -26.40
C ALA A 139 -1.04 -5.98 -25.78
N ARG A 140 -0.80 -4.76 -25.31
CA ARG A 140 0.46 -4.38 -24.68
C ARG A 140 0.61 -4.96 -23.27
N CYS A 141 -0.46 -4.97 -22.48
CA CYS A 141 -0.47 -5.67 -21.19
C CYS A 141 -0.09 -7.15 -21.32
N ARG A 142 -0.57 -7.82 -22.39
CA ARG A 142 -0.24 -9.22 -22.69
C ARG A 142 1.21 -9.45 -23.11
N ARG A 143 1.88 -8.43 -23.63
CA ARG A 143 3.29 -8.48 -24.09
C ARG A 143 4.28 -8.05 -23.02
N LEU A 144 3.82 -7.62 -21.84
CA LEU A 144 4.71 -7.27 -20.75
C LEU A 144 5.58 -8.48 -20.38
N PRO A 145 6.91 -8.32 -20.37
CA PRO A 145 7.79 -9.40 -19.93
C PRO A 145 7.53 -9.71 -18.45
N PRO A 146 7.72 -10.98 -18.03
CA PRO A 146 7.73 -11.32 -16.61
C PRO A 146 8.68 -10.40 -15.84
N ASN A 147 8.17 -9.78 -14.77
CA ASN A 147 8.95 -8.88 -13.92
C ASN A 147 8.78 -9.27 -12.44
N HIS A 148 9.79 -8.94 -11.64
CA HIS A 148 9.73 -8.99 -10.20
C HIS A 148 8.72 -7.94 -9.73
N ASN A 149 7.86 -8.30 -8.78
CA ASN A 149 6.90 -7.40 -8.12
C ASN A 149 5.76 -6.80 -8.98
N ILE A 150 5.59 -7.24 -10.23
CA ILE A 150 4.47 -6.83 -11.09
C ILE A 150 3.67 -8.07 -11.54
N ARG A 151 2.36 -8.06 -11.30
CA ARG A 151 1.41 -9.07 -11.78
C ARG A 151 1.31 -9.05 -13.31
N LEU A 152 1.29 -10.23 -13.92
CA LEU A 152 1.01 -10.38 -15.35
C LEU A 152 -0.50 -10.32 -15.61
N PHE A 153 -0.90 -9.43 -16.52
CA PHE A 153 -2.28 -9.24 -16.96
C PHE A 153 -2.48 -9.89 -18.33
N LEU A 154 -2.49 -11.23 -18.37
CA LEU A 154 -2.53 -12.05 -19.60
C LEU A 154 -3.86 -11.95 -20.40
N ASN A 155 -4.89 -11.36 -19.80
CA ASN A 155 -6.15 -11.04 -20.47
C ASN A 155 -6.32 -9.52 -20.64
N GLY A 156 -5.28 -8.72 -20.36
CA GLY A 156 -5.39 -7.27 -20.33
C GLY A 156 -5.98 -6.74 -19.02
N ILE A 157 -6.29 -5.44 -19.05
CA ILE A 157 -6.88 -4.68 -17.93
C ILE A 157 -8.26 -4.11 -18.27
N SER A 158 -8.75 -4.28 -19.49
CA SER A 158 -10.07 -3.76 -19.91
C SER A 158 -11.22 -4.40 -19.17
N ASP A 159 -11.28 -5.73 -19.14
CA ASP A 159 -12.38 -6.53 -18.57
C ASP A 159 -12.34 -6.69 -17.05
N LEU A 160 -11.38 -6.05 -16.37
CA LEU A 160 -11.25 -6.18 -14.92
C LEU A 160 -12.42 -5.48 -14.21
N ASN A 161 -13.22 -6.27 -13.50
CA ASN A 161 -14.31 -5.78 -12.67
C ASN A 161 -13.92 -5.75 -11.20
N ARG A 162 -14.39 -4.73 -10.46
CA ARG A 162 -14.12 -4.54 -9.02
C ARG A 162 -12.63 -4.50 -8.68
N VAL A 163 -11.88 -3.74 -9.49
CA VAL A 163 -10.42 -3.57 -9.33
C VAL A 163 -10.10 -2.97 -7.96
N THR A 164 -9.27 -3.68 -7.21
CA THR A 164 -8.83 -3.29 -5.86
C THR A 164 -7.74 -2.22 -5.89
N GLY A 165 -7.50 -1.54 -4.77
CA GLY A 165 -6.37 -0.59 -4.64
C GLY A 165 -5.03 -1.23 -4.98
N LYS A 166 -4.82 -2.46 -4.49
CA LYS A 166 -3.63 -3.28 -4.80
C LYS A 166 -3.48 -3.57 -6.29
N GLU A 167 -4.57 -3.79 -7.01
CA GLU A 167 -4.50 -3.99 -8.46
C GLU A 167 -4.19 -2.68 -9.20
N HIS A 168 -4.76 -1.55 -8.77
CA HIS A 168 -4.38 -0.23 -9.32
C HIS A 168 -2.90 0.09 -9.06
N ASP A 169 -2.35 -0.25 -7.89
CA ASP A 169 -0.91 -0.15 -7.61
C ASP A 169 -0.07 -1.01 -8.57
N GLN A 170 -0.52 -2.23 -8.85
CA GLN A 170 0.19 -3.09 -9.81
C GLN A 170 0.14 -2.49 -11.23
N ILE A 171 -0.99 -1.91 -11.62
CA ILE A 171 -1.16 -1.27 -12.93
C ILE A 171 -0.32 0.01 -13.05
N SER A 172 -0.26 0.85 -12.02
CA SER A 172 0.48 2.12 -12.04
C SER A 172 1.98 1.93 -12.29
N ARG A 173 2.55 0.78 -11.91
CA ARG A 173 3.97 0.45 -12.07
C ARG A 173 4.40 0.21 -13.52
N PHE A 174 3.50 -0.22 -14.40
CA PHE A 174 3.82 -0.47 -15.82
C PHE A 174 3.05 0.43 -16.79
N LEU A 175 2.12 1.24 -16.29
CA LEU A 175 1.22 2.05 -17.11
C LEU A 175 1.96 2.93 -18.12
N LEU A 176 3.04 3.60 -17.67
CA LEU A 176 3.86 4.44 -18.54
C LEU A 176 4.56 3.62 -19.65
N GLY A 177 5.02 2.41 -19.30
CA GLY A 177 5.71 1.53 -20.24
C GLY A 177 4.82 1.04 -21.38
N ILE A 178 3.52 0.82 -21.13
CA ILE A 178 2.60 0.39 -22.18
C ILE A 178 2.09 1.53 -23.05
N ILE A 179 2.32 2.80 -22.71
CA ILE A 179 1.87 3.95 -23.51
C ILE A 179 3.01 4.73 -24.19
N VAL A 180 4.28 4.40 -23.91
CA VAL A 180 5.45 5.21 -24.31
C VAL A 180 5.54 5.52 -25.82
N ASP A 181 5.13 4.57 -26.65
CA ASP A 181 5.17 4.63 -28.12
C ASP A 181 3.77 4.42 -28.73
N ILE A 182 2.71 4.70 -27.97
CA ILE A 182 1.35 4.55 -28.47
C ILE A 182 1.01 5.66 -29.46
N GLN A 183 0.42 5.28 -30.59
CA GLN A 183 -0.08 6.21 -31.59
C GLN A 183 -1.51 6.59 -31.22
N LEU A 184 -1.76 7.87 -30.98
CA LEU A 184 -3.10 8.38 -30.74
C LEU A 184 -3.85 8.52 -32.08
N PRO A 185 -5.20 8.53 -32.05
CA PRO A 185 -6.00 8.87 -33.22
C PRO A 185 -5.53 10.17 -33.88
N ASP A 186 -5.71 10.28 -35.20
CA ASP A 186 -5.38 11.46 -36.00
C ASP A 186 -3.91 11.91 -35.96
N ASN A 187 -2.97 10.97 -35.69
CA ASN A 187 -1.53 11.23 -35.58
C ASN A 187 -1.16 12.32 -34.54
N ILE A 188 -1.98 12.47 -33.50
CA ILE A 188 -1.70 13.40 -32.41
C ILE A 188 -0.48 12.89 -31.63
N SER A 189 0.45 13.81 -31.33
CA SER A 189 1.63 13.50 -30.52
C SER A 189 1.24 12.99 -29.12
N SER A 190 1.77 11.82 -28.75
CA SER A 190 1.60 11.22 -27.42
C SER A 190 2.38 11.94 -26.32
N THR A 191 3.26 12.91 -26.66
CA THR A 191 4.13 13.61 -25.69
C THR A 191 3.34 14.26 -24.54
N ARG A 192 2.21 14.89 -24.85
CA ARG A 192 1.36 15.52 -23.83
C ARG A 192 0.70 14.48 -22.93
N LEU A 193 0.21 13.38 -23.49
CA LEU A 193 -0.35 12.26 -22.74
C LEU A 193 0.69 11.66 -21.79
N LEU A 194 1.89 11.39 -22.30
CA LEU A 194 3.00 10.84 -21.52
C LEU A 194 3.40 11.75 -20.36
N THR A 195 3.50 13.06 -20.63
CA THR A 195 3.82 14.05 -19.60
C THR A 195 2.75 14.09 -18.52
N ALA A 196 1.48 14.05 -18.90
CA ALA A 196 0.35 14.04 -17.97
C ALA A 196 0.31 12.76 -17.10
N VAL A 197 0.41 11.59 -17.73
CA VAL A 197 0.43 10.29 -17.03
C VAL A 197 1.62 10.21 -16.10
N ARG A 198 2.81 10.62 -16.56
CA ARG A 198 4.02 10.67 -15.74
C ARG A 198 3.83 11.60 -14.54
N GLY A 199 3.27 12.80 -14.72
CA GLY A 199 3.03 13.73 -13.62
C GLY A 199 2.13 13.15 -12.53
N VAL A 200 1.05 12.46 -12.91
CA VAL A 200 0.15 11.76 -11.98
C VAL A 200 0.88 10.62 -11.23
N LEU A 201 1.67 9.82 -11.96
CA LEU A 201 2.42 8.72 -11.35
C LEU A 201 3.54 9.22 -10.44
N ASP A 202 4.28 10.25 -10.85
CA ASP A 202 5.34 10.87 -10.04
C ASP A 202 4.73 11.40 -8.73
N PHE A 203 3.59 12.11 -8.80
CA PHE A 203 2.86 12.56 -7.60
C PHE A 203 2.45 11.38 -6.71
N LEU A 204 1.83 10.34 -7.27
CA LEU A 204 1.39 9.16 -6.52
C LEU A 204 2.53 8.51 -5.74
N HIS A 205 3.70 8.32 -6.37
CA HIS A 205 4.83 7.67 -5.72
C HIS A 205 5.52 8.61 -4.71
N LEU A 206 5.63 9.90 -5.02
CA LEU A 206 6.22 10.89 -4.12
C LEU A 206 5.37 11.09 -2.86
N ALA A 207 4.04 11.11 -2.99
CA ALA A 207 3.13 11.22 -1.85
C ALA A 207 3.24 10.03 -0.86
N GLN A 208 3.74 8.89 -1.32
CA GLN A 208 3.93 7.68 -0.51
C GLN A 208 5.31 7.57 0.13
N TYR A 209 6.18 8.56 -0.03
CA TYR A 209 7.51 8.50 0.57
C TYR A 209 7.41 8.42 2.11
N PRO A 210 8.16 7.51 2.75
CA PRO A 210 8.11 7.33 4.20
C PRO A 210 8.79 8.49 4.95
N MET A 211 9.43 9.41 4.22
CA MET A 211 10.08 10.60 4.76
C MET A 211 10.03 11.72 3.72
N HIS A 212 9.71 12.93 4.19
CA HIS A 212 9.72 14.15 3.38
C HIS A 212 10.73 15.14 3.95
N THR A 213 11.46 15.84 3.09
CA THR A 213 12.31 16.97 3.50
C THR A 213 11.71 18.28 2.98
N PRO A 214 11.83 19.40 3.74
CA PRO A 214 11.35 20.71 3.32
C PRO A 214 11.80 21.09 1.91
N ARG A 215 13.06 20.79 1.57
CA ARG A 215 13.71 21.21 0.31
C ARG A 215 13.42 20.31 -0.89
N ARG A 216 13.15 19.01 -0.69
CA ARG A 216 13.02 18.02 -1.79
C ARG A 216 11.58 17.55 -2.05
N SER A 217 10.68 17.72 -1.08
CA SER A 217 9.30 17.23 -1.16
C SER A 217 8.24 18.31 -1.32
N LEU A 218 8.49 19.55 -0.88
CA LEU A 218 7.48 20.59 -0.84
C LEU A 218 7.67 21.62 -1.97
N THR A 219 8.91 21.89 -2.39
CA THR A 219 9.22 22.93 -3.40
C THR A 219 9.44 22.39 -4.83
N SER A 220 9.88 21.14 -5.02
CA SER A 220 10.18 20.59 -6.36
C SER A 220 9.16 19.57 -6.89
N ALA A 221 8.35 18.96 -6.02
CA ALA A 221 7.45 17.85 -6.37
C ALA A 221 5.98 18.26 -6.59
N MET A 222 5.55 19.40 -6.04
CA MET A 222 4.13 19.74 -5.86
C MET A 222 3.63 20.91 -6.74
N PRO A 223 4.47 21.88 -7.16
CA PRO A 223 4.12 22.76 -8.30
C PRO A 223 3.97 21.97 -9.61
N SER A 224 4.63 20.80 -9.70
CA SER A 224 4.45 19.83 -10.77
C SER A 224 2.98 19.44 -10.91
N LEU A 225 2.21 19.29 -9.83
CA LEU A 225 0.80 18.92 -9.96
C LEU A 225 -0.06 20.09 -10.43
N ALA A 226 0.13 21.32 -9.96
CA ALA A 226 -0.53 22.50 -10.53
C ALA A 226 -0.24 22.62 -12.04
N SER A 227 1.02 22.41 -12.43
CA SER A 227 1.40 22.33 -13.85
C SER A 227 0.85 21.08 -14.55
N THR A 228 0.60 19.99 -13.84
CA THR A 228 0.01 18.74 -14.36
C THR A 228 -1.49 18.89 -14.50
N THR A 229 -2.22 19.59 -13.63
CA THR A 229 -3.62 19.97 -13.84
C THR A 229 -3.73 20.91 -15.03
N THR A 230 -2.84 21.90 -15.21
CA THR A 230 -2.78 22.76 -16.41
C THR A 230 -2.38 21.97 -17.69
N ARG A 231 -1.46 21.00 -17.59
CA ARG A 231 -1.05 20.15 -18.73
C ARG A 231 -2.06 19.05 -19.06
N VAL A 232 -2.74 18.48 -18.07
CA VAL A 232 -3.86 17.53 -18.22
C VAL A 232 -5.07 18.25 -18.79
N SER A 233 -5.35 19.47 -18.35
CA SER A 233 -6.41 20.31 -18.95
C SER A 233 -6.07 20.74 -20.36
N SER A 234 -4.79 20.91 -20.74
CA SER A 234 -4.38 21.16 -22.15
C SER A 234 -4.64 19.99 -23.12
N LEU A 235 -5.07 18.83 -22.62
CA LEU A 235 -5.62 17.73 -23.41
C LEU A 235 -7.16 17.83 -23.49
N ILE A 236 -7.65 19.05 -23.72
CA ILE A 236 -9.06 19.51 -23.67
C ILE A 236 -10.03 18.53 -24.35
N TRP A 237 -9.63 17.82 -25.41
CA TRP A 237 -10.53 16.90 -26.13
C TRP A 237 -10.71 15.51 -25.51
N VAL A 238 -9.70 14.98 -24.81
CA VAL A 238 -9.74 13.63 -24.20
C VAL A 238 -10.15 13.71 -22.73
N PHE A 239 -9.90 14.85 -22.10
CA PHE A 239 -9.87 15.00 -20.65
C PHE A 239 -10.72 16.18 -20.13
N ALA A 240 -11.61 16.77 -20.94
CA ALA A 240 -12.52 17.87 -20.55
C ALA A 240 -13.30 17.64 -19.24
N LYS A 241 -13.57 16.38 -18.88
CA LYS A 241 -14.28 16.01 -17.64
C LYS A 241 -13.39 16.02 -16.39
N ILE A 242 -12.11 16.34 -16.50
CA ILE A 242 -11.13 16.26 -15.41
C ILE A 242 -10.99 17.52 -14.60
N SER A 243 -11.16 18.68 -15.24
CA SER A 243 -10.92 19.96 -14.59
C SER A 243 -11.66 20.01 -13.25
N ASN A 244 -12.89 19.50 -13.18
CA ASN A 244 -13.71 19.61 -11.98
C ASN A 244 -13.80 18.35 -11.11
N LEU A 245 -12.72 17.55 -11.03
CA LEU A 245 -12.64 16.39 -10.13
C LEU A 245 -12.13 16.78 -8.74
N PRO A 246 -12.95 16.67 -7.67
CA PRO A 246 -12.54 17.01 -6.30
C PRO A 246 -11.32 16.21 -5.83
N LYS A 247 -11.23 14.94 -6.22
CA LYS A 247 -10.08 14.08 -5.86
C LYS A 247 -8.77 14.56 -6.47
N LEU A 248 -8.81 15.11 -7.69
CA LEU A 248 -7.62 15.67 -8.36
C LEU A 248 -7.26 17.03 -7.76
N HIS A 249 -8.24 17.91 -7.55
CA HIS A 249 -8.04 19.19 -6.88
C HIS A 249 -7.44 19.02 -5.47
N ASN A 250 -7.93 18.06 -4.69
CA ASN A 250 -7.45 17.84 -3.33
C ASN A 250 -5.99 17.38 -3.25
N CYS A 251 -5.36 17.03 -4.37
CA CYS A 251 -3.93 16.76 -4.40
C CYS A 251 -3.06 18.01 -4.22
N ALA A 252 -3.57 19.21 -4.53
CA ALA A 252 -2.91 20.48 -4.20
C ALA A 252 -2.71 20.64 -2.68
N HIS A 253 -3.63 20.08 -1.88
CA HIS A 253 -3.60 20.17 -0.42
C HIS A 253 -2.66 19.16 0.26
N TYR A 254 -2.06 18.20 -0.47
CA TYR A 254 -1.18 17.17 0.12
C TYR A 254 0.06 17.76 0.80
N VAL A 255 0.62 18.85 0.28
CA VAL A 255 1.72 19.60 0.92
C VAL A 255 1.32 20.01 2.33
N MET A 256 0.16 20.64 2.45
CA MET A 256 -0.37 21.11 3.72
C MET A 256 -0.61 19.92 4.66
N TYR A 257 -1.26 18.86 4.18
CA TYR A 257 -1.56 17.68 4.99
C TYR A 257 -0.30 16.97 5.48
N ILE A 258 0.71 16.81 4.61
CA ILE A 258 1.99 16.21 4.99
C ILE A 258 2.70 17.06 6.05
N SER A 259 2.58 18.38 5.95
CA SER A 259 3.15 19.31 6.94
C SER A 259 2.41 19.26 8.29
N LEU A 260 1.09 19.04 8.27
CA LEU A 260 0.26 18.99 9.48
C LEU A 260 0.29 17.62 10.18
N PHE A 261 0.30 16.54 9.41
CA PHE A 261 0.04 15.18 9.88
C PHE A 261 1.20 14.21 9.66
N GLY A 262 2.26 14.66 9.00
CA GLY A 262 3.38 13.81 8.60
C GLY A 262 3.08 13.01 7.34
N THR A 263 3.82 11.93 7.15
CA THR A 263 3.76 11.07 5.96
C THR A 263 2.41 10.37 5.82
N THR A 264 2.02 10.05 4.58
CA THR A 264 0.67 9.56 4.27
C THR A 264 0.31 8.22 4.91
N ASN A 265 1.30 7.43 5.31
CA ASN A 265 1.11 6.20 6.09
C ASN A 265 0.44 6.44 7.46
N ASN A 266 0.49 7.66 8.02
CA ASN A 266 -0.12 7.97 9.32
C ASN A 266 -1.66 7.97 9.29
N TYR A 267 -2.27 8.13 8.11
CA TYR A 267 -3.71 8.34 7.97
C TYR A 267 -4.31 7.64 6.74
N ASN A 268 -3.56 6.73 6.10
CA ASN A 268 -4.03 5.96 4.95
C ASN A 268 -5.01 4.85 5.38
N THR A 269 -6.15 4.77 4.70
CA THR A 269 -7.20 3.78 4.98
C THR A 269 -6.81 2.34 4.65
N GLU A 270 -5.75 2.09 3.88
CA GLU A 270 -5.31 0.71 3.60
C GLU A 270 -5.03 -0.09 4.87
N TYR A 271 -4.49 0.57 5.91
CA TYR A 271 -4.25 -0.07 7.20
C TYR A 271 -5.56 -0.35 7.94
N THR A 272 -6.51 0.58 7.91
CA THR A 272 -7.79 0.44 8.60
C THR A 272 -8.74 -0.53 7.87
N GLU A 273 -8.66 -0.67 6.56
CA GLU A 273 -9.40 -1.69 5.80
C GLU A 273 -9.03 -3.10 6.26
N ARG A 274 -7.74 -3.34 6.55
CA ARG A 274 -7.30 -4.61 7.12
C ARG A 274 -7.87 -4.81 8.52
N LEU A 275 -7.84 -3.79 9.37
CA LEU A 275 -8.49 -3.85 10.68
C LEU A 275 -10.00 -4.10 10.57
N HIS A 276 -10.67 -3.57 9.54
CA HIS A 276 -12.09 -3.82 9.32
C HIS A 276 -12.40 -5.31 9.04
N ILE A 277 -11.47 -6.07 8.46
CA ILE A 277 -11.61 -7.52 8.33
C ILE A 277 -11.67 -8.17 9.72
N TYR A 278 -10.68 -7.91 10.57
CA TYR A 278 -10.57 -8.55 11.88
C TYR A 278 -11.59 -8.03 12.89
N LEU A 279 -11.76 -6.71 12.96
CA LEU A 279 -12.56 -6.06 14.00
C LEU A 279 -14.06 -6.03 13.68
N ALA A 280 -14.43 -6.05 12.39
CA ALA A 280 -15.84 -6.03 12.00
C ALA A 280 -16.28 -7.34 11.35
N LYS A 281 -15.63 -7.79 10.27
CA LYS A 281 -16.12 -8.97 9.51
C LYS A 281 -16.00 -10.26 10.32
N ASP A 282 -14.87 -10.51 10.98
CA ASP A 282 -14.67 -11.73 11.76
C ASP A 282 -15.46 -11.71 13.08
N ALA A 283 -15.59 -10.54 13.71
CA ALA A 283 -16.50 -10.33 14.83
C ALA A 283 -17.95 -10.64 14.43
N TYR A 284 -18.43 -10.10 13.31
CA TYR A 284 -19.77 -10.34 12.78
C TYR A 284 -20.02 -11.82 12.47
N ARG A 285 -19.07 -12.49 11.80
CA ARG A 285 -19.14 -13.93 11.51
C ARG A 285 -19.18 -14.81 12.76
N SER A 286 -18.67 -14.29 13.88
CA SER A 286 -18.68 -14.99 15.17
C SER A 286 -19.98 -14.77 15.97
N THR A 287 -20.92 -13.98 15.45
CA THR A 287 -22.23 -13.75 16.09
C THR A 287 -23.26 -14.78 15.65
N ASN A 288 -24.41 -14.79 16.33
CA ASN A 288 -25.59 -15.53 15.88
C ASN A 288 -26.44 -14.77 14.82
N PHE A 289 -25.94 -13.64 14.30
CA PHE A 289 -26.62 -12.76 13.35
C PHE A 289 -27.95 -12.14 13.84
N LYS A 290 -28.13 -12.01 15.16
CA LYS A 290 -29.30 -11.34 15.78
C LYS A 290 -28.83 -10.37 16.85
N ASP A 291 -29.11 -9.08 16.70
CA ASP A 291 -28.57 -8.04 17.61
C ASP A 291 -27.05 -8.21 17.74
N GLU A 292 -26.38 -8.06 16.60
CA GLU A 292 -24.98 -8.38 16.39
C GLU A 292 -24.04 -7.42 17.13
N PHE A 293 -24.41 -6.16 17.31
CA PHE A 293 -23.51 -5.13 17.84
C PHE A 293 -23.00 -5.45 19.25
N PRO A 294 -23.85 -5.79 20.25
CA PRO A 294 -23.38 -6.21 21.58
C PRO A 294 -22.51 -7.47 21.55
N GLN A 295 -22.78 -8.39 20.63
CA GLN A 295 -21.99 -9.61 20.48
C GLN A 295 -20.61 -9.33 19.88
N MET A 296 -20.56 -8.46 18.87
CA MET A 296 -19.32 -8.01 18.24
C MET A 296 -18.44 -7.28 19.25
N THR A 297 -19.00 -6.34 20.02
CA THR A 297 -18.23 -5.60 21.04
C THR A 297 -17.69 -6.53 22.14
N LEU A 298 -18.50 -7.47 22.63
CA LEU A 298 -18.07 -8.46 23.61
C LEU A 298 -16.99 -9.40 23.05
N TRP A 299 -17.11 -9.80 21.78
CA TRP A 299 -16.11 -10.61 21.10
C TRP A 299 -14.76 -9.88 21.01
N LEU A 300 -14.78 -8.59 20.66
CA LEU A 300 -13.59 -7.73 20.60
C LEU A 300 -12.94 -7.59 21.99
N GLU A 301 -13.73 -7.29 23.02
CA GLU A 301 -13.24 -7.16 24.39
C GLU A 301 -12.56 -8.44 24.88
N ARG A 302 -13.14 -9.61 24.56
CA ARG A 302 -12.53 -10.90 24.91
C ARG A 302 -11.21 -11.13 24.17
N LYS A 303 -11.16 -10.83 22.88
CA LYS A 303 -9.94 -10.95 22.07
C LYS A 303 -8.82 -10.05 22.59
N GLU A 304 -9.13 -8.81 22.89
CA GLU A 304 -8.18 -7.85 23.48
C GLU A 304 -7.65 -8.34 24.83
N LYS A 305 -8.51 -8.82 25.73
CA LYS A 305 -8.09 -9.39 27.03
C LYS A 305 -7.18 -10.60 26.88
N ILE A 306 -7.50 -11.52 25.98
CA ILE A 306 -6.66 -12.70 25.71
C ILE A 306 -5.29 -12.26 25.18
N PHE A 307 -5.25 -11.32 24.23
CA PHE A 307 -4.01 -10.81 23.66
C PHE A 307 -3.13 -10.10 24.69
N HIS A 308 -3.70 -9.26 25.55
CA HIS A 308 -2.97 -8.64 26.65
C HIS A 308 -2.42 -9.68 27.63
N HIS A 309 -3.20 -10.71 27.94
CA HIS A 309 -2.77 -11.77 28.84
C HIS A 309 -1.63 -12.61 28.24
N GLU A 310 -1.71 -12.96 26.96
CA GLU A 310 -0.64 -13.65 26.23
C GLU A 310 0.66 -12.84 26.24
N LYS A 311 0.59 -11.54 25.90
CA LYS A 311 1.75 -10.64 25.98
C LYS A 311 2.34 -10.56 27.39
N TYR A 312 1.48 -10.51 28.40
CA TYR A 312 1.93 -10.50 29.80
C TYR A 312 2.64 -11.81 30.16
N ILE A 313 2.09 -12.97 29.77
CA ILE A 313 2.74 -14.27 30.00
C ILE A 313 4.10 -14.31 29.31
N GLN A 314 4.19 -13.89 28.05
CA GLN A 314 5.45 -13.87 27.31
C GLN A 314 6.48 -12.97 28.00
N TRP A 315 6.09 -11.74 28.37
CA TRP A 315 6.94 -10.83 29.14
C TRP A 315 7.44 -11.46 30.46
N ARG A 316 6.58 -12.22 31.16
CA ARG A 316 6.96 -12.95 32.38
C ARG A 316 7.96 -14.08 32.10
N LEU A 317 7.74 -14.86 31.03
CA LEU A 317 8.62 -15.96 30.61
C LEU A 317 9.99 -15.44 30.16
N ASP A 318 10.05 -14.25 29.56
CA ASP A 318 11.28 -13.59 29.15
C ASP A 318 12.06 -12.96 30.33
N GLY A 319 11.63 -13.22 31.57
CA GLY A 319 12.30 -12.72 32.78
C GLY A 319 11.83 -11.34 33.23
N SER A 320 10.66 -10.88 32.78
CA SER A 320 10.11 -9.55 33.10
C SER A 320 11.07 -8.40 32.78
N PRO A 321 11.67 -8.35 31.57
CA PRO A 321 12.64 -7.33 31.24
C PRO A 321 12.03 -5.95 31.39
N ALA A 322 12.83 -4.99 31.89
CA ALA A 322 12.42 -3.60 31.86
C ALA A 322 12.11 -3.19 30.40
N PRO A 323 11.13 -2.32 30.16
CA PRO A 323 10.86 -1.81 28.82
C PRO A 323 12.18 -1.30 28.21
N PRO A 324 12.56 -1.77 27.00
CA PRO A 324 13.80 -1.32 26.39
C PRO A 324 13.74 0.20 26.25
N THR A 325 14.83 0.88 26.63
CA THR A 325 15.01 2.28 26.28
C THR A 325 15.26 2.33 24.78
N LEU A 326 14.18 2.42 24.00
CA LEU A 326 14.26 2.53 22.56
C LEU A 326 14.97 3.86 22.28
N LYS A 327 16.25 3.79 21.89
CA LYS A 327 16.81 4.88 21.11
C LYS A 327 15.91 4.97 19.87
N PRO A 328 15.35 6.14 19.54
CA PRO A 328 14.61 6.31 18.30
C PRO A 328 15.60 6.11 17.16
N LEU A 329 15.79 4.85 16.76
CA LEU A 329 16.34 4.51 15.49
C LEU A 329 15.33 5.06 14.48
N PRO A 330 15.73 5.89 13.52
CA PRO A 330 14.84 6.22 12.42
C PRO A 330 14.32 4.89 11.87
N PRO A 331 12.99 4.76 11.61
CA PRO A 331 12.40 3.50 11.21
C PRO A 331 13.25 2.90 10.09
N GLY A 332 13.92 1.79 10.40
CA GLY A 332 14.71 1.09 9.42
C GLY A 332 13.76 0.68 8.31
N ILE A 333 13.97 1.19 7.08
CA ILE A 333 13.17 0.82 5.92
C ILE A 333 13.35 -0.68 5.59
N ILE A 334 14.35 -1.32 6.20
CA ILE A 334 14.69 -2.72 6.04
C ILE A 334 14.38 -3.43 7.36
N TYR A 335 13.16 -3.98 7.43
CA TYR A 335 12.84 -4.96 8.47
C TYR A 335 13.59 -6.27 8.21
N GLU A 336 13.88 -7.01 9.28
CA GLU A 336 14.46 -8.34 9.17
C GLU A 336 13.55 -9.24 8.33
N ARG A 337 14.14 -9.92 7.34
CA ARG A 337 13.40 -10.77 6.42
C ARG A 337 13.65 -12.22 6.80
N ARG A 338 12.57 -12.95 7.07
CA ARG A 338 12.61 -14.41 7.27
C ARG A 338 12.17 -15.13 6.01
N LEU A 339 12.76 -16.29 5.77
CA LEU A 339 12.35 -17.17 4.67
C LEU A 339 11.12 -17.98 5.10
N LYS A 340 10.07 -17.95 4.28
CA LYS A 340 8.86 -18.77 4.43
C LYS A 340 8.67 -19.63 3.18
N MET A 341 8.74 -20.94 3.37
CA MET A 341 8.45 -21.93 2.34
C MET A 341 7.21 -22.75 2.70
N THR A 342 6.55 -23.32 1.69
CA THR A 342 5.44 -24.24 1.93
C THR A 342 5.94 -25.51 2.60
N LYS A 343 5.18 -26.08 3.53
CA LYS A 343 5.51 -27.35 4.17
C LYS A 343 5.62 -28.52 3.18
N HIS A 344 4.85 -28.46 2.10
CA HIS A 344 4.80 -29.49 1.08
C HIS A 344 5.34 -28.95 -0.25
N PRO A 345 6.04 -29.80 -1.04
CA PRO A 345 6.54 -29.41 -2.34
C PRO A 345 5.40 -29.18 -3.33
N THR A 346 5.62 -28.27 -4.28
CA THR A 346 4.69 -28.02 -5.38
C THR A 346 4.51 -29.28 -6.23
N HIS A 347 5.61 -30.01 -6.46
CA HIS A 347 5.59 -31.34 -7.03
C HIS A 347 6.34 -32.31 -6.13
N LYS A 348 5.67 -33.38 -5.70
CA LYS A 348 6.24 -34.37 -4.78
C LYS A 348 7.38 -35.19 -5.38
N ALA A 349 7.39 -35.39 -6.70
CA ALA A 349 8.34 -36.30 -7.35
C ALA A 349 8.60 -35.95 -8.83
N VAL A 350 9.56 -35.05 -9.08
CA VAL A 350 10.01 -34.63 -10.42
C VAL A 350 11.25 -35.43 -10.81
N ARG A 351 11.31 -35.97 -12.03
CA ARG A 351 12.47 -36.74 -12.50
C ARG A 351 13.69 -35.82 -12.69
N ILE A 352 14.90 -36.31 -12.41
CA ILE A 352 16.15 -35.54 -12.60
C ILE A 352 16.29 -35.04 -14.04
N ASN A 353 15.97 -35.86 -15.05
CA ASN A 353 16.01 -35.43 -16.45
C ASN A 353 15.04 -34.28 -16.75
N THR A 354 13.89 -34.23 -16.06
CA THR A 354 12.93 -33.13 -16.16
C THR A 354 13.49 -31.85 -15.53
N LEU A 355 14.29 -31.94 -14.46
CA LEU A 355 14.98 -30.77 -13.90
C LEU A 355 15.97 -30.17 -14.89
N VAL A 356 16.70 -31.02 -15.61
CA VAL A 356 17.65 -30.58 -16.64
C VAL A 356 16.92 -29.92 -17.80
N ALA A 357 15.89 -30.60 -18.35
CA ALA A 357 15.18 -30.16 -19.54
C ALA A 357 14.30 -28.92 -19.29
N ASP A 358 13.50 -28.94 -18.22
CA ASP A 358 12.44 -27.95 -18.03
C ASP A 358 12.83 -26.84 -17.04
N TYR A 359 13.71 -27.13 -16.08
CA TYR A 359 14.13 -26.18 -15.04
C TYR A 359 15.51 -25.57 -15.31
N GLY A 360 16.22 -26.02 -16.36
CA GLY A 360 17.58 -25.57 -16.67
C GLY A 360 18.64 -25.97 -15.63
N ALA A 361 18.31 -26.90 -14.72
CA ALA A 361 19.21 -27.34 -13.65
C ALA A 361 20.22 -28.38 -14.16
N VAL A 362 21.01 -28.00 -15.17
CA VAL A 362 21.88 -28.90 -15.94
C VAL A 362 22.94 -29.62 -15.10
N LEU A 363 23.40 -29.01 -14.01
CA LEU A 363 24.39 -29.58 -13.09
C LEU A 363 23.78 -30.18 -11.82
N PHE A 364 22.44 -30.33 -11.73
CA PHE A 364 21.77 -30.72 -10.49
C PHE A 364 22.29 -32.04 -9.90
N ARG A 365 22.50 -33.04 -10.77
CA ARG A 365 22.97 -34.37 -10.35
C ARG A 365 24.35 -34.28 -9.72
N ASP A 366 25.28 -33.61 -10.38
CA ASP A 366 26.67 -33.49 -9.93
C ASP A 366 26.77 -32.61 -8.69
N ALA A 367 26.02 -31.51 -8.65
CA ALA A 367 25.94 -30.63 -7.48
C ALA A 367 25.38 -31.36 -6.25
N LEU A 368 24.34 -32.18 -6.41
CA LEU A 368 23.79 -32.98 -5.32
C LEU A 368 24.77 -34.03 -4.81
N ILE A 369 25.50 -34.70 -5.71
CA ILE A 369 26.55 -35.65 -5.34
C ILE A 369 27.67 -34.95 -4.55
N ARG A 370 28.18 -33.82 -5.04
CA ARG A 370 29.19 -33.00 -4.33
C ARG A 370 28.71 -32.60 -2.95
N PHE A 371 27.46 -32.13 -2.85
CA PHE A 371 26.86 -31.77 -1.58
C PHE A 371 26.81 -32.96 -0.61
N ILE A 372 26.37 -34.14 -1.07
CA ILE A 372 26.32 -35.34 -0.23
C ILE A 372 27.73 -35.74 0.25
N VAL A 373 28.74 -35.67 -0.62
CA VAL A 373 30.13 -35.97 -0.25
C VAL A 373 30.64 -34.98 0.80
N GLN A 374 30.46 -33.67 0.57
CA GLN A 374 30.89 -32.61 1.46
C GLN A 374 30.16 -32.67 2.81
N PHE A 375 28.85 -32.90 2.80
CA PHE A 375 28.03 -33.00 4.00
C PHE A 375 28.47 -34.17 4.90
N ASN A 376 28.79 -35.32 4.30
CA ASN A 376 29.28 -36.48 5.02
C ASN A 376 30.77 -36.35 5.43
N ASN A 377 31.53 -35.48 4.77
CA ASN A 377 32.97 -35.30 5.02
C ASN A 377 33.33 -33.80 5.06
N PRO A 378 32.97 -33.08 6.15
CA PRO A 378 33.09 -31.62 6.20
C PRO A 378 34.52 -31.09 6.07
N THR A 379 35.53 -31.92 6.35
CA THR A 379 36.95 -31.56 6.32
C THR A 379 37.62 -31.79 4.96
N PHE A 380 36.90 -32.38 3.98
CA PHE A 380 37.48 -32.63 2.66
C PHE A 380 37.76 -31.33 1.92
N SER A 381 38.94 -31.25 1.32
CA SER A 381 39.29 -30.21 0.35
C SER A 381 38.50 -30.39 -0.95
N ARG A 382 38.36 -29.33 -1.75
CA ARG A 382 37.69 -29.39 -3.08
C ARG A 382 38.16 -30.55 -3.97
N PRO A 383 39.47 -30.80 -4.14
CA PRO A 383 39.94 -31.94 -4.95
C PRO A 383 39.50 -33.30 -4.41
N GLN A 384 39.47 -33.47 -3.09
CA GLN A 384 39.01 -34.71 -2.45
C GLN A 384 37.50 -34.92 -2.65
N ILE A 385 36.71 -33.83 -2.63
CA ILE A 385 35.27 -33.88 -2.93
C ILE A 385 35.03 -34.34 -4.37
N GLU A 386 35.74 -33.79 -5.36
CA GLU A 386 35.59 -34.19 -6.77
C GLU A 386 35.98 -35.67 -6.98
N ALA A 387 37.13 -36.09 -6.44
CA ALA A 387 37.59 -37.47 -6.56
C ALA A 387 36.59 -38.47 -5.96
N ARG A 388 36.01 -38.14 -4.80
CA ARG A 388 35.02 -39.00 -4.15
C ARG A 388 33.66 -38.97 -4.87
N SER A 389 33.27 -37.83 -5.43
CA SER A 389 32.00 -37.67 -6.17
C SER A 389 31.88 -38.65 -7.34
N ALA A 390 32.98 -38.97 -8.03
CA ALA A 390 32.98 -39.92 -9.15
C ALA A 390 32.53 -41.35 -8.76
N SER A 391 32.63 -41.72 -7.48
CA SER A 391 32.27 -43.04 -6.98
C SER A 391 30.84 -43.14 -6.39
N VAL A 392 30.10 -42.03 -6.36
CA VAL A 392 28.78 -41.96 -5.73
C VAL A 392 27.67 -42.14 -6.76
N THR A 393 26.83 -43.15 -6.52
CA THR A 393 25.61 -43.41 -7.33
C THR A 393 24.37 -43.00 -6.56
N LEU A 394 23.51 -42.18 -7.18
CA LEU A 394 22.19 -41.85 -6.63
C LEU A 394 21.20 -42.99 -6.93
N HIS A 395 20.65 -43.60 -5.88
CA HIS A 395 19.68 -44.71 -5.98
C HIS A 395 18.23 -44.25 -6.18
N PHE A 396 18.01 -42.95 -6.43
CA PHE A 396 16.70 -42.38 -6.75
C PHE A 396 16.83 -41.48 -7.99
N ASN A 397 15.75 -41.36 -8.75
CA ASN A 397 15.71 -40.53 -9.95
C ASN A 397 14.67 -39.40 -9.88
N ARG A 398 14.03 -39.22 -8.72
CA ARG A 398 12.98 -38.22 -8.49
C ARG A 398 13.25 -37.46 -7.20
N VAL A 399 12.97 -36.17 -7.23
CA VAL A 399 13.07 -35.29 -6.05
C VAL A 399 11.82 -34.42 -5.90
N PRO A 400 11.49 -34.01 -4.66
CA PRO A 400 10.48 -32.99 -4.44
C PRO A 400 10.97 -31.62 -4.94
N VAL A 401 10.07 -30.85 -5.56
CA VAL A 401 10.39 -29.52 -6.11
C VAL A 401 9.44 -28.47 -5.54
N TYR A 402 10.02 -27.35 -5.11
CA TYR A 402 9.33 -26.17 -4.63
C TYR A 402 9.49 -25.06 -5.67
N HIS A 403 8.38 -24.44 -6.10
CA HIS A 403 8.42 -23.38 -7.12
C HIS A 403 8.44 -21.97 -6.53
N ARG A 404 8.34 -21.83 -5.21
CA ARG A 404 8.23 -20.53 -4.59
C ARG A 404 8.87 -20.48 -3.20
N ILE A 405 9.68 -19.46 -3.00
CA ILE A 405 10.22 -19.04 -1.72
C ILE A 405 9.65 -17.66 -1.42
N LYS A 406 9.15 -17.41 -0.21
CA LYS A 406 8.64 -16.10 0.20
C LYS A 406 9.59 -15.49 1.22
N PHE A 407 9.89 -14.21 1.08
CA PHE A 407 10.51 -13.41 2.13
C PHE A 407 9.40 -12.68 2.88
N ILE A 408 9.30 -12.98 4.16
CA ILE A 408 8.32 -12.37 5.04
C ILE A 408 9.02 -11.41 5.98
N THR A 409 8.30 -10.36 6.38
CA THR A 409 8.74 -9.53 7.49
C THR A 409 7.66 -9.43 8.54
N GLU A 410 8.11 -9.30 9.77
CA GLU A 410 7.30 -9.09 10.95
C GLU A 410 7.24 -7.58 11.19
N ASP A 411 6.04 -7.01 11.11
CA ASP A 411 5.83 -5.64 11.56
C ASP A 411 5.69 -5.67 13.09
N PRO A 412 6.66 -5.12 13.85
CA PRO A 412 6.62 -5.14 15.31
C PRO A 412 5.51 -4.25 15.89
N TYR A 413 4.86 -3.42 15.07
CA TYR A 413 3.87 -2.44 15.50
C TYR A 413 2.41 -2.84 15.22
N THR A 414 2.16 -3.95 14.50
CA THR A 414 0.76 -4.35 14.23
C THR A 414 0.09 -4.86 15.50
N ALA A 415 -1.05 -4.25 15.88
CA ALA A 415 -1.81 -4.57 17.09
C ALA A 415 -2.56 -5.93 17.06
N GLY A 416 -2.26 -6.82 16.12
CA GLY A 416 -2.87 -8.15 15.95
C GLY A 416 -1.92 -9.32 16.14
N GLY A 417 -0.69 -9.06 16.60
CA GLY A 417 0.39 -10.05 16.68
C GLY A 417 1.29 -10.04 15.42
N PRO A 418 2.38 -10.83 15.42
CA PRO A 418 3.29 -10.96 14.29
C PRO A 418 2.60 -11.50 13.04
N GLU A 419 2.04 -10.64 12.19
CA GLU A 419 1.54 -11.10 10.89
C GLU A 419 2.63 -10.95 9.83
N ASP A 420 3.20 -12.09 9.45
CA ASP A 420 4.14 -12.23 8.34
C ASP A 420 3.60 -11.57 7.06
N SER A 421 4.08 -10.37 6.75
CA SER A 421 3.79 -9.74 5.46
C SER A 421 4.80 -10.24 4.44
N VAL A 422 4.32 -10.75 3.31
CA VAL A 422 5.22 -11.19 2.22
C VAL A 422 5.76 -9.95 1.53
N VAL A 423 7.05 -9.67 1.75
CA VAL A 423 7.77 -8.53 1.17
C VAL A 423 8.27 -8.86 -0.23
N ASP A 424 8.72 -10.09 -0.44
CA ASP A 424 9.28 -10.53 -1.72
C ASP A 424 9.06 -12.04 -1.93
N SER A 425 9.26 -12.53 -3.16
CA SER A 425 9.18 -13.95 -3.48
C SER A 425 10.06 -14.31 -4.67
N ILE A 426 10.86 -15.38 -4.53
CA ILE A 426 11.56 -16.02 -5.64
C ILE A 426 10.62 -17.05 -6.26
N HIS A 427 10.48 -17.01 -7.58
CA HIS A 427 9.74 -17.97 -8.37
C HIS A 427 10.70 -18.80 -9.24
N VAL A 428 10.49 -20.11 -9.22
CA VAL A 428 11.28 -21.09 -9.98
C VAL A 428 10.30 -22.07 -10.61
N GLN A 429 9.64 -21.64 -11.68
CA GLN A 429 8.59 -22.40 -12.32
C GLN A 429 8.85 -22.55 -13.82
N PRO A 430 8.84 -23.78 -14.37
CA PRO A 430 8.95 -23.99 -15.81
C PRO A 430 7.70 -23.52 -16.54
N ARG A 431 7.78 -23.41 -17.87
CA ARG A 431 6.63 -23.10 -18.73
C ARG A 431 5.51 -24.10 -18.47
N LYS A 432 4.26 -23.61 -18.41
CA LYS A 432 3.10 -24.45 -18.10
C LYS A 432 1.92 -24.15 -19.03
N PRO A 433 1.30 -25.16 -19.66
CA PRO A 433 0.05 -24.98 -20.38
C PRO A 433 -1.10 -24.67 -19.41
N LEU A 434 -1.93 -23.69 -19.75
CA LEU A 434 -3.15 -23.34 -19.03
C LEU A 434 -4.36 -24.04 -19.67
N SER A 435 -5.39 -24.28 -18.87
CA SER A 435 -6.67 -24.87 -19.34
C SER A 435 -7.36 -24.03 -20.42
N SER A 436 -7.05 -22.73 -20.50
CA SER A 436 -7.58 -21.82 -21.51
C SER A 436 -6.90 -21.94 -22.88
N GLY A 437 -6.03 -22.94 -23.10
CA GLY A 437 -5.23 -23.09 -24.33
C GLY A 437 -4.08 -22.08 -24.47
N LYS A 438 -3.89 -21.20 -23.48
CA LYS A 438 -2.74 -20.28 -23.39
C LYS A 438 -1.60 -20.95 -22.63
N GLU A 439 -0.39 -20.45 -22.75
CA GLU A 439 0.76 -20.93 -21.98
C GLU A 439 1.25 -19.87 -21.00
N LEU A 440 1.52 -20.29 -19.77
CA LEU A 440 2.22 -19.48 -18.79
C LEU A 440 3.73 -19.58 -19.08
N PRO A 441 4.42 -18.46 -19.34
CA PRO A 441 5.86 -18.50 -19.56
C PRO A 441 6.58 -19.00 -18.31
N GLY A 442 7.71 -19.70 -18.52
CA GLY A 442 8.58 -20.07 -17.41
C GLY A 442 9.13 -18.83 -16.72
N ARG A 443 9.28 -18.90 -15.40
CA ARG A 443 9.81 -17.83 -14.56
C ARG A 443 10.88 -18.40 -13.64
N PHE A 444 12.10 -17.91 -13.80
CA PHE A 444 13.26 -18.28 -13.00
C PHE A 444 13.89 -17.01 -12.46
N ASP A 445 13.53 -16.66 -11.23
CA ASP A 445 14.05 -15.48 -10.55
C ASP A 445 15.49 -15.75 -10.09
N THR A 446 16.37 -14.75 -10.22
CA THR A 446 17.76 -14.83 -9.77
C THR A 446 17.85 -14.43 -8.30
N SER A 447 18.58 -15.21 -7.50
CA SER A 447 18.88 -14.89 -6.11
C SER A 447 20.38 -14.88 -5.86
N LEU A 448 20.86 -13.86 -5.15
CA LEU A 448 22.19 -13.88 -4.56
C LEU A 448 22.10 -14.59 -3.21
N VAL A 449 22.93 -15.61 -3.02
CA VAL A 449 23.01 -16.39 -1.79
C VAL A 449 24.35 -16.11 -1.14
N ASN A 450 24.34 -15.54 0.06
CA ASN A 450 25.53 -15.46 0.90
C ASN A 450 25.70 -16.82 1.57
N ASP A 451 26.78 -17.53 1.23
CA ASP A 451 27.10 -18.85 1.76
C ASP A 451 27.99 -18.80 3.02
N GLY A 452 28.21 -17.60 3.57
CA GLY A 452 29.06 -17.37 4.73
C GLY A 452 30.55 -17.31 4.41
N SER A 453 30.94 -17.42 3.12
CA SER A 453 32.27 -17.03 2.66
C SER A 453 32.17 -15.62 2.10
N ASP A 454 32.71 -14.63 2.83
CA ASP A 454 32.69 -13.24 2.40
C ASP A 454 33.21 -13.10 0.96
N GLY A 455 32.33 -12.67 0.06
CA GLY A 455 32.59 -12.38 -1.35
C GLY A 455 31.82 -11.14 -1.79
#